data_AF-A0A914X207-F1
#
_entry.id   AF-A0A914X207-F1
#
_cell.length_a   1.000
_cell.length_b   1.000
_cell.length_c   1.000
_cell.angle_alpha   90.00
_cell.angle_beta   90.00
_cell.angle_gamma   90.00
#
_symmetry.space_group_name_H-M   'P 1'
#
loop_
_entity.id
_entity.type
_entity.pdbx_description
1 polymer ?
#
loop_
_entity_poly.entity_id
_entity_poly.type
_entity_poly.pdbx_seq_one_letter_code
_entity_poly.pdbx_strand_id
1 'polypeptide(L)'
;MSAEAVDLCKELLEELFGATVAAIGAFLISGASTLPGIITHFKNLKEYRDIRPLEVRKAIAILEQHELVEVSADSTGRAFYRSHINNVVRLVRSARCALTAKTLYGETAEAIVEELIAQGRLACSDCLQRVSTRLEIDFDEVKTKFARLAESQFVIKCSQLKPAEGGDDGDAPRCTRFICVLARLILKNVILRRRHDNKEHKNLTDRQLKMETIVANIESDANLDEDARKQQIAEVEDTYLTATDKQELEHFRRGIAALLYAEADVDRSLFILDCYLDFANRKIRIAHLAAGHPRANLRRGQPAPDASDAADTLQMVTTEGCLVVGAPSSPSIRRVIDTCSPSTRGRVDTRV
;
A
#
# COMPACT_ATOMS: atom_id res chain seq x y z
N MET A 1 16.37 11.28 11.93
CA MET A 1 15.57 10.97 10.71
C MET A 1 16.27 11.60 9.51
N SER A 2 16.48 10.86 8.42
CA SER A 2 17.14 11.36 7.20
C SER A 2 16.16 12.19 6.37
N ALA A 3 16.50 13.45 6.05
CA ALA A 3 15.66 14.35 5.25
C ALA A 3 15.29 13.73 3.88
N GLU A 4 16.21 12.94 3.33
CA GLU A 4 16.08 12.27 2.05
C GLU A 4 14.95 11.23 2.03
N ALA A 5 14.68 10.59 3.17
CA ALA A 5 13.60 9.62 3.29
C ALA A 5 12.23 10.31 3.34
N VAL A 6 12.15 11.49 3.95
CA VAL A 6 10.92 12.31 3.97
C VAL A 6 10.61 12.82 2.58
N ASP A 7 11.63 13.30 1.85
CA ASP A 7 11.48 13.72 0.45
C ASP A 7 10.98 12.58 -0.45
N LEU A 8 11.59 11.38 -0.34
CA LEU A 8 11.14 10.21 -1.10
C LEU A 8 9.66 9.90 -0.81
N CYS A 9 9.26 9.91 0.47
CA CYS A 9 7.88 9.65 0.85
C CYS A 9 6.92 10.71 0.29
N LYS A 10 7.34 11.99 0.27
CA LYS A 10 6.55 13.06 -0.33
C LYS A 10 6.31 12.80 -1.82
N GLU A 11 7.36 12.46 -2.58
CA GLU A 11 7.24 12.16 -4.01
C GLU A 11 6.32 10.96 -4.28
N LEU A 12 6.45 9.89 -3.49
CA LEU A 12 5.59 8.70 -3.60
C LEU A 12 4.12 8.99 -3.32
N LEU A 13 3.85 9.73 -2.23
CA LEU A 13 2.47 10.09 -1.87
C LEU A 13 1.85 11.05 -2.89
N GLU A 14 2.65 11.92 -3.50
CA GLU A 14 2.16 12.85 -4.51
C GLU A 14 1.76 12.13 -5.79
N GLU A 15 2.55 11.14 -6.21
CA GLU A 15 2.24 10.30 -7.35
C GLU A 15 0.97 9.47 -7.14
N LEU A 16 0.78 8.90 -5.93
CA LEU A 16 -0.32 7.98 -5.64
C LEU A 16 -1.63 8.67 -5.23
N PHE A 17 -1.54 9.74 -4.45
CA PHE A 17 -2.70 10.36 -3.78
C PHE A 17 -2.82 11.87 -4.02
N GLY A 18 -1.84 12.48 -4.69
CA GLY A 18 -1.82 13.90 -5.02
C GLY A 18 -1.15 14.80 -3.97
N ALA A 19 -0.96 16.07 -4.35
CA ALA A 19 -0.13 17.04 -3.62
C ALA A 19 -0.60 17.30 -2.18
N THR A 20 -1.91 17.43 -1.94
CA THR A 20 -2.45 17.70 -0.60
C THR A 20 -2.16 16.55 0.37
N VAL A 21 -2.34 15.32 -0.08
CA VAL A 21 -2.09 14.11 0.73
C VAL A 21 -0.60 13.95 0.99
N ALA A 22 0.24 14.21 -0.01
CA ALA A 22 1.69 14.18 0.11
C ALA A 22 2.23 15.17 1.13
N ALA A 23 1.74 16.41 1.11
CA ALA A 23 2.18 17.44 2.04
C ALA A 23 1.80 17.08 3.49
N ILE A 24 0.57 16.62 3.72
CA ILE A 24 0.11 16.17 5.04
C ILE A 24 0.88 14.94 5.50
N GLY A 25 1.10 13.96 4.62
CA GLY A 25 1.89 12.77 4.93
C GLY A 25 3.33 13.10 5.31
N ALA A 26 4.02 13.96 4.56
CA ALA A 26 5.38 14.40 4.88
C ALA A 26 5.46 15.15 6.23
N PHE A 27 4.44 15.94 6.56
CA PHE A 27 4.31 16.57 7.88
C PHE A 27 4.16 15.53 8.99
N LEU A 28 3.31 14.52 8.80
CA LEU A 28 3.07 13.44 9.78
C LEU A 28 4.24 12.47 9.95
N ILE A 29 5.11 12.36 8.93
CA ILE A 29 6.38 11.62 9.02
C ILE A 29 7.37 12.40 9.90
N SER A 30 7.36 13.73 9.80
CA SER A 30 8.27 14.61 10.53
C SER A 30 7.93 14.69 12.03
N GLY A 31 6.67 14.45 12.40
CA GLY A 31 6.25 14.37 13.79
C GLY A 31 4.77 14.02 13.95
N ALA A 32 4.43 13.42 15.08
CA ALA A 32 3.04 13.16 15.44
C ALA A 32 2.31 14.47 15.75
N SER A 33 1.07 14.61 15.28
CA SER A 33 0.29 15.83 15.48
C SER A 33 -1.21 15.56 15.60
N THR A 34 -1.94 16.53 16.14
CA THR A 34 -3.40 16.47 16.27
C THR A 34 -4.06 17.12 15.06
N LEU A 35 -5.32 16.75 14.76
CA LEU A 35 -6.07 17.34 13.65
C LEU A 35 -6.12 18.89 13.69
N PRO A 36 -6.37 19.56 14.84
CA PRO A 36 -6.30 21.02 14.92
C PRO A 36 -4.91 21.58 14.69
N GLY A 37 -3.86 20.87 15.14
CA GLY A 37 -2.47 21.23 14.92
C GLY A 37 -2.10 21.21 13.44
N ILE A 38 -2.51 20.16 12.73
CA ILE A 38 -2.31 20.02 11.28
C ILE A 38 -3.02 21.16 10.54
N ILE A 39 -4.31 21.39 10.81
CA ILE A 39 -5.09 22.44 10.12
C ILE A 39 -4.45 23.82 10.33
N THR A 40 -4.04 24.14 11.56
CA THR A 40 -3.40 25.42 11.87
C THR A 40 -2.06 25.57 11.15
N HIS A 41 -1.25 24.52 11.12
CA HIS A 41 0.03 24.53 10.42
C HIS A 41 -0.14 24.83 8.93
N PHE A 42 -1.04 24.12 8.25
CA PHE A 42 -1.23 24.29 6.81
C PHE A 42 -1.87 25.63 6.43
N LYS A 43 -2.78 26.18 7.26
CA LYS A 43 -3.32 27.53 7.04
C LYS A 43 -2.27 28.64 7.10
N ASN A 44 -1.19 28.43 7.85
CA ASN A 44 -0.09 29.38 7.95
C ASN A 44 0.86 29.33 6.74
N LEU A 45 0.81 28.27 5.94
CA LEU A 45 1.60 28.15 4.71
C LEU A 45 0.92 28.91 3.56
N LYS A 46 1.70 29.69 2.79
CA LYS A 46 1.17 30.47 1.67
C LYS A 46 0.49 29.60 0.61
N GLU A 47 1.05 28.42 0.34
CA GLU A 47 0.58 27.48 -0.69
C GLU A 47 -0.74 26.79 -0.29
N TYR A 48 -1.00 26.62 1.01
CA TYR A 48 -2.17 25.90 1.55
C TYR A 48 -3.09 26.78 2.38
N ARG A 49 -2.99 28.11 2.24
CA ARG A 49 -3.76 29.07 3.04
C ARG A 49 -5.27 28.85 2.92
N ASP A 50 -5.74 28.53 1.72
CA ASP A 50 -7.15 28.35 1.39
C ASP A 50 -7.64 26.91 1.55
N ILE A 51 -6.81 26.01 2.12
CA ILE A 51 -7.18 24.61 2.32
C ILE A 51 -8.37 24.49 3.26
N ARG A 52 -9.38 23.74 2.83
CA ARG A 52 -10.57 23.53 3.66
C ARG A 52 -10.27 22.48 4.73
N PRO A 53 -10.74 22.64 5.98
CA PRO A 53 -10.59 21.60 7.01
C PRO A 53 -11.14 20.23 6.59
N LEU A 54 -12.13 20.21 5.68
CA LEU A 54 -12.67 18.99 5.10
C LEU A 54 -11.65 18.26 4.22
N GLU A 55 -10.81 18.97 3.47
CA GLU A 55 -9.78 18.38 2.61
C GLU A 55 -8.67 17.75 3.45
N VAL A 56 -8.27 18.40 4.54
CA VAL A 56 -7.33 17.83 5.51
C VAL A 56 -7.87 16.53 6.11
N ARG A 57 -9.15 16.51 6.50
CA ARG A 57 -9.80 15.28 7.00
C ARG A 57 -9.86 14.18 5.95
N LYS A 58 -10.20 14.51 4.70
CA LYS A 58 -10.21 13.55 3.59
C LYS A 58 -8.81 12.97 3.34
N ALA A 59 -7.79 13.83 3.33
CA ALA A 59 -6.40 13.39 3.14
C ALA A 59 -5.94 12.43 4.24
N ILE A 60 -6.24 12.75 5.50
CA ILE A 60 -5.94 11.85 6.63
C ILE A 60 -6.71 10.54 6.50
N ALA A 61 -7.99 10.58 6.12
CA ALA A 61 -8.79 9.37 5.91
C ALA A 61 -8.22 8.47 4.80
N ILE A 62 -7.74 9.05 3.70
CA ILE A 62 -7.06 8.31 2.62
C ILE A 62 -5.77 7.65 3.17
N LEU A 63 -4.93 8.40 3.88
CA LEU A 63 -3.70 7.85 4.45
C LEU A 63 -3.98 6.73 5.47
N GLU A 64 -5.02 6.88 6.27
CA GLU A 64 -5.45 5.87 7.24
C GLU A 64 -5.97 4.62 6.53
N GLN A 65 -6.77 4.79 5.47
CA GLN A 65 -7.33 3.72 4.65
C GLN A 65 -6.24 2.82 4.03
N HIS A 66 -5.08 3.39 3.70
CA HIS A 66 -3.92 2.66 3.17
C HIS A 66 -2.90 2.26 4.25
N GLU A 67 -3.24 2.34 5.54
CA GLU A 67 -2.37 2.03 6.68
C GLU A 67 -1.03 2.82 6.70
N LEU A 68 -1.06 4.02 6.13
CA LEU A 68 0.09 4.92 6.08
C LEU A 68 0.17 5.82 7.31
N VAL A 69 -0.95 5.97 8.03
CA VAL A 69 -1.07 6.75 9.26
C VAL A 69 -1.59 5.87 10.39
N GLU A 70 -0.89 5.90 11.50
CA GLU A 70 -1.29 5.35 12.78
C GLU A 70 -2.02 6.42 13.58
N VAL A 71 -3.16 6.04 14.17
CA VAL A 71 -3.94 6.88 15.08
C VAL A 71 -3.73 6.36 16.50
N SER A 72 -3.10 7.15 17.34
CA SER A 72 -3.00 6.90 18.78
C SER A 72 -3.89 7.85 19.55
N ALA A 73 -4.43 7.42 20.68
CA ALA A 73 -5.19 8.29 21.58
C ALA A 73 -4.39 8.50 22.86
N ASP A 74 -4.26 9.77 23.27
CA ASP A 74 -3.70 10.10 24.57
C ASP A 74 -4.65 9.69 25.71
N SER A 75 -4.16 9.70 26.96
CA SER A 75 -4.96 9.51 28.17
C SER A 75 -6.16 10.48 28.30
N THR A 76 -6.14 11.57 27.54
CA THR A 76 -7.20 12.58 27.45
C THR A 76 -8.20 12.33 26.32
N GLY A 77 -8.06 11.23 25.57
CA GLY A 77 -8.92 10.89 24.43
C GLY A 77 -8.65 11.69 23.15
N ARG A 78 -7.57 12.47 23.10
CA ARG A 78 -7.17 13.22 21.90
C ARG A 78 -6.46 12.31 20.92
N ALA A 79 -6.91 12.32 19.66
CA ALA A 79 -6.28 11.56 18.59
C ALA A 79 -5.03 12.26 18.04
N PHE A 80 -3.92 11.52 18.01
CA PHE A 80 -2.67 11.86 17.37
C PHE A 80 -2.48 11.00 16.13
N TYR A 81 -2.06 11.67 15.07
CA TYR A 81 -1.76 11.05 13.79
C TYR A 81 -0.25 11.01 13.64
N ARG A 82 0.28 9.84 13.27
CA ARG A 82 1.70 9.66 12.97
C ARG A 82 1.85 8.80 11.73
N SER A 83 2.77 9.15 10.85
CA SER A 83 3.07 8.32 9.68
C SER A 83 4.47 7.72 9.81
N HIS A 84 4.63 6.48 9.34
CA HIS A 84 5.90 5.77 9.35
C HIS A 84 6.46 5.66 7.93
N ILE A 85 7.71 6.08 7.76
CA ILE A 85 8.44 6.03 6.47
C ILE A 85 8.36 4.63 5.85
N ASN A 86 8.51 3.59 6.67
CA ASN A 86 8.52 2.21 6.20
C ASN A 86 7.20 1.81 5.52
N ASN A 87 6.06 2.33 5.98
CA ASN A 87 4.77 2.02 5.38
C ASN A 87 4.61 2.70 4.01
N VAL A 88 5.08 3.94 3.87
CA VAL A 88 5.05 4.66 2.59
C VAL A 88 6.02 4.04 1.58
N VAL A 89 7.25 3.70 2.00
CA VAL A 89 8.25 3.06 1.11
C VAL A 89 7.79 1.67 0.66
N ARG A 90 6.98 0.95 1.46
CA ARG A 90 6.38 -0.33 1.05
C ARG A 90 5.44 -0.20 -0.15
N LEU A 91 4.89 0.97 -0.44
CA LEU A 91 4.03 1.17 -1.62
C LEU A 91 4.78 0.93 -2.93
N VAL A 92 6.11 1.17 -2.96
CA VAL A 92 6.96 0.87 -4.13
C VAL A 92 7.00 -0.64 -4.43
N ARG A 93 6.73 -1.48 -3.42
CA ARG A 93 6.75 -2.95 -3.54
C ARG A 93 5.44 -3.53 -4.07
N SER A 94 4.41 -2.70 -4.20
CA SER A 94 3.07 -3.12 -4.66
C SER A 94 3.10 -3.94 -5.94
N ALA A 95 3.76 -3.42 -6.98
CA ALA A 95 3.88 -4.09 -8.28
C ALA A 95 4.56 -5.47 -8.18
N ARG A 96 5.58 -5.60 -7.31
CA ARG A 96 6.28 -6.88 -7.10
C ARG A 96 5.44 -7.87 -6.31
N CYS A 97 4.64 -7.39 -5.37
CA CYS A 97 3.70 -8.24 -4.62
C CYS A 97 2.65 -8.83 -5.56
N ALA A 98 2.06 -8.02 -6.44
CA ALA A 98 1.12 -8.47 -7.46
C ALA A 98 1.76 -9.50 -8.42
N LEU A 99 2.97 -9.21 -8.94
CA LEU A 99 3.70 -10.16 -9.80
C LEU A 99 4.04 -11.47 -9.09
N THR A 100 4.40 -11.41 -7.80
CA THR A 100 4.68 -12.61 -7.01
C THR A 100 3.40 -13.43 -6.81
N ALA A 101 2.26 -12.78 -6.61
CA ALA A 101 0.97 -13.46 -6.55
C ALA A 101 0.60 -14.13 -7.89
N LYS A 102 0.84 -13.43 -9.02
CA LYS A 102 0.65 -13.98 -10.37
C LYS A 102 1.46 -15.26 -10.58
N THR A 103 2.76 -15.20 -10.26
CA THR A 103 3.69 -16.32 -10.49
C THR A 103 3.40 -17.52 -9.59
N LEU A 104 2.95 -17.31 -8.35
CA LEU A 104 2.68 -18.39 -7.41
C LEU A 104 1.26 -18.96 -7.49
N TYR A 105 0.26 -18.14 -7.82
CA TYR A 105 -1.16 -18.51 -7.67
C TYR A 105 -2.04 -18.23 -8.91
N GLY A 106 -1.47 -17.55 -9.93
CA GLY A 106 -2.13 -17.24 -11.20
C GLY A 106 -2.77 -15.84 -11.25
N GLU A 107 -3.42 -15.55 -12.37
CA GLU A 107 -3.98 -14.22 -12.69
C GLU A 107 -5.08 -13.77 -11.73
N THR A 108 -5.94 -14.68 -11.27
CA THR A 108 -6.97 -14.37 -10.26
C THR A 108 -6.35 -13.87 -8.95
N ALA A 109 -5.19 -14.40 -8.57
CA ALA A 109 -4.50 -14.00 -7.35
C ALA A 109 -3.78 -12.65 -7.49
N GLU A 110 -3.22 -12.38 -8.66
CA GLU A 110 -2.72 -11.04 -9.02
C GLU A 110 -3.82 -10.00 -8.88
N ALA A 111 -4.99 -10.27 -9.46
CA ALA A 111 -6.14 -9.37 -9.40
C ALA A 111 -6.63 -9.12 -7.96
N ILE A 112 -6.68 -10.15 -7.11
CA ILE A 112 -7.01 -10.00 -5.68
C ILE A 112 -6.01 -9.06 -4.98
N VAL A 113 -4.71 -9.28 -5.19
CA VAL A 113 -3.66 -8.51 -4.53
C VAL A 113 -3.64 -7.07 -5.03
N GLU A 114 -3.84 -6.87 -6.32
CA GLU A 114 -3.97 -5.54 -6.93
C GLU A 114 -5.17 -4.76 -6.36
N GLU A 115 -6.33 -5.40 -6.20
CA GLU A 115 -7.52 -4.75 -5.62
C GLU A 115 -7.29 -4.38 -4.15
N LEU A 116 -6.64 -5.24 -3.36
CA LEU A 116 -6.30 -4.96 -1.96
C LEU A 116 -5.31 -3.78 -1.86
N ILE A 117 -4.30 -3.73 -2.73
CA ILE A 117 -3.34 -2.63 -2.74
C ILE A 117 -4.02 -1.31 -3.14
N ALA A 118 -4.85 -1.35 -4.18
CA ALA A 118 -5.53 -0.18 -4.72
C ALA A 118 -6.55 0.44 -3.75
N GLN A 119 -7.25 -0.39 -2.97
CA GLN A 119 -8.26 0.07 -2.01
C GLN A 119 -7.73 0.23 -0.59
N GLY A 120 -6.58 -0.36 -0.26
CA GLY A 120 -6.07 -0.45 1.10
C GLY A 120 -6.89 -1.44 1.94
N ARG A 121 -7.50 -0.98 3.03
CA ARG A 121 -8.33 -1.82 3.91
C ARG A 121 -9.66 -2.18 3.26
N LEU A 122 -9.85 -3.43 2.87
CA LEU A 122 -11.06 -3.88 2.19
C LEU A 122 -11.69 -5.09 2.89
N ALA A 123 -13.02 -5.16 2.92
CA ALA A 123 -13.73 -6.34 3.39
C ALA A 123 -13.56 -7.51 2.41
N CYS A 124 -13.55 -8.74 2.93
CA CYS A 124 -13.36 -9.94 2.11
C CYS A 124 -14.43 -10.08 1.02
N SER A 125 -15.71 -9.93 1.39
CA SER A 125 -16.83 -10.00 0.45
C SER A 125 -16.70 -8.99 -0.69
N ASP A 126 -16.33 -7.75 -0.36
CA ASP A 126 -16.22 -6.66 -1.32
C ASP A 126 -15.05 -6.88 -2.28
N CYS A 127 -13.91 -7.36 -1.76
CA CYS A 127 -12.75 -7.73 -2.56
C CYS A 127 -13.11 -8.84 -3.57
N LEU A 128 -13.71 -9.93 -3.09
CA LEU A 128 -14.11 -11.06 -3.93
C LEU A 128 -15.13 -10.65 -4.98
N GLN A 129 -16.13 -9.87 -4.61
CA GLN A 129 -17.18 -9.42 -5.52
C GLN A 129 -16.61 -8.52 -6.62
N ARG A 130 -15.75 -7.55 -6.27
CA ARG A 130 -15.10 -6.67 -7.24
C ARG A 130 -14.23 -7.44 -8.22
N VAL A 131 -13.44 -8.39 -7.73
CA VAL A 131 -12.57 -9.22 -8.59
C VAL A 131 -13.39 -10.15 -9.48
N SER A 132 -14.44 -10.79 -8.94
CA SER A 132 -15.36 -11.65 -9.70
C SER A 132 -16.06 -10.86 -10.82
N THR A 133 -16.56 -9.65 -10.52
CA THR A 133 -17.16 -8.77 -11.55
C THR A 133 -16.13 -8.29 -12.56
N ARG A 134 -14.91 -7.94 -12.13
CA ARG A 134 -13.86 -7.41 -13.01
C ARG A 134 -13.32 -8.45 -13.99
N LEU A 135 -13.20 -9.71 -13.57
CA LEU A 135 -12.67 -10.79 -14.39
C LEU A 135 -13.76 -11.66 -15.04
N GLU A 136 -15.03 -11.41 -14.74
CA GLU A 136 -16.17 -12.24 -15.17
C GLU A 136 -16.01 -13.73 -14.78
N ILE A 137 -15.43 -13.97 -13.59
CA ILE A 137 -15.18 -15.32 -13.03
C ILE A 137 -16.16 -15.59 -11.89
N ASP A 138 -16.55 -16.85 -11.71
CA ASP A 138 -17.40 -17.31 -10.62
C ASP A 138 -16.83 -16.96 -9.24
N PHE A 139 -17.71 -16.45 -8.37
CA PHE A 139 -17.35 -16.02 -7.02
C PHE A 139 -16.65 -17.12 -6.19
N ASP A 140 -17.07 -18.37 -6.34
CA ASP A 140 -16.51 -19.51 -5.61
C ASP A 140 -15.07 -19.86 -6.04
N GLU A 141 -14.73 -19.62 -7.31
CA GLU A 141 -13.37 -19.79 -7.81
C GLU A 141 -12.44 -18.74 -7.19
N VAL A 142 -12.87 -17.47 -7.19
CA VAL A 142 -12.12 -16.36 -6.55
C VAL A 142 -11.95 -16.62 -5.06
N LYS A 143 -13.01 -17.08 -4.37
CA LYS A 143 -12.98 -17.44 -2.95
C LYS A 143 -11.96 -18.55 -2.65
N THR A 144 -11.89 -19.56 -3.50
CA THR A 144 -10.92 -20.66 -3.35
C THR A 144 -9.47 -20.17 -3.48
N LYS A 145 -9.20 -19.28 -4.44
CA LYS A 145 -7.87 -18.66 -4.60
C LYS A 145 -7.51 -17.76 -3.42
N PHE A 146 -8.47 -16.97 -2.94
CA PHE A 146 -8.32 -16.13 -1.78
C PHE A 146 -7.97 -16.94 -0.52
N ALA A 147 -8.65 -18.08 -0.29
CA ALA A 147 -8.36 -18.97 0.82
C ALA A 147 -6.90 -19.45 0.81
N ARG A 148 -6.37 -19.83 -0.37
CA ARG A 148 -4.97 -20.25 -0.52
C ARG A 148 -3.98 -19.12 -0.20
N LEU A 149 -4.28 -17.89 -0.62
CA LEU A 149 -3.47 -16.70 -0.29
C LEU A 149 -3.47 -16.42 1.22
N ALA A 150 -4.61 -16.61 1.89
CA ALA A 150 -4.71 -16.45 3.34
C ALA A 150 -3.98 -17.55 4.11
N GLU A 151 -4.10 -18.80 3.66
CA GLU A 151 -3.38 -19.95 4.23
C GLU A 151 -1.87 -19.77 4.15
N SER A 152 -1.36 -19.23 3.04
CA SER A 152 0.06 -18.92 2.86
C SER A 152 0.51 -17.62 3.52
N GLN A 153 -0.38 -16.92 4.24
CA GLN A 153 -0.12 -15.61 4.87
C GLN A 153 0.29 -14.51 3.87
N PHE A 154 -0.07 -14.67 2.60
CA PHE A 154 0.12 -13.64 1.58
C PHE A 154 -0.86 -12.48 1.78
N VAL A 155 -2.07 -12.82 2.23
CA VAL A 155 -3.09 -11.87 2.70
C VAL A 155 -3.37 -12.14 4.17
N ILE A 156 -3.44 -11.08 4.97
CA ILE A 156 -3.72 -11.15 6.40
C ILE A 156 -4.88 -10.21 6.75
N LYS A 157 -5.57 -10.51 7.86
CA LYS A 157 -6.55 -9.56 8.43
C LYS A 157 -5.79 -8.40 9.05
N CYS A 158 -6.31 -7.18 8.89
CA CYS A 158 -5.82 -6.02 9.62
C CYS A 158 -5.78 -6.34 11.11
N SER A 159 -4.62 -6.20 11.74
CA SER A 159 -4.52 -6.35 13.19
C SER A 159 -5.32 -5.24 13.84
N GLN A 160 -6.23 -5.59 14.77
CA GLN A 160 -6.84 -4.57 15.62
C GLN A 160 -5.74 -3.89 16.44
N LEU A 161 -5.73 -2.56 16.37
CA LEU A 161 -4.75 -1.64 16.93
C LEU A 161 -4.16 -2.17 18.25
N LYS A 162 -2.90 -2.62 18.18
CA LYS A 162 -2.01 -2.61 19.35
C LYS A 162 -1.14 -1.36 19.25
N PRO A 163 -0.94 -0.63 20.36
CA PRO A 163 -0.09 0.55 20.36
C PRO A 163 1.31 0.16 19.91
N ALA A 164 1.86 0.89 18.92
CA ALA A 164 3.21 0.66 18.44
C ALA A 164 4.22 0.93 19.57
N GLU A 165 4.96 -0.11 19.97
CA GLU A 165 6.17 0.07 20.75
C GLU A 165 7.22 0.77 19.87
N GLY A 166 7.52 2.02 20.21
CA GLY A 166 8.57 2.81 19.59
C GLY A 166 9.91 2.07 19.66
N GLY A 167 10.40 1.63 18.50
CA GLY A 167 11.71 1.03 18.37
C GLY A 167 12.79 2.11 18.32
N ASP A 168 13.56 2.22 19.38
CA ASP A 168 14.79 3.02 19.41
C ASP A 168 15.84 2.46 18.41
N ASP A 169 16.58 3.38 17.80
CA ASP A 169 17.58 3.16 16.74
C ASP A 169 18.87 2.57 17.35
N GLY A 170 18.85 1.28 17.70
CA GLY A 170 20.05 0.56 18.15
C GLY A 170 21.21 0.62 17.14
N ASP A 171 22.46 0.53 17.62
CA ASP A 171 23.69 0.67 16.81
C ASP A 171 23.88 -0.42 15.73
N ALA A 172 23.13 -0.32 14.64
CA ALA A 172 23.38 -1.09 13.42
C ALA A 172 24.58 -0.50 12.63
N PRO A 173 25.25 -1.29 11.76
CA PRO A 173 26.45 -0.84 11.05
C PRO A 173 26.20 0.44 10.24
N ARG A 174 27.00 1.48 10.52
CA ARG A 174 26.90 2.81 9.89
C ARG A 174 26.91 2.74 8.35
N CYS A 175 27.68 1.82 7.79
CA CYS A 175 27.77 1.60 6.35
C CYS A 175 26.44 1.15 5.74
N THR A 176 25.70 0.23 6.38
CA THR A 176 24.40 -0.22 5.89
C THR A 176 23.37 0.90 5.93
N ARG A 177 23.35 1.69 7.01
CA ARG A 177 22.48 2.88 7.11
C ARG A 177 22.77 3.89 5.99
N PHE A 178 24.04 4.15 5.70
CA PHE A 178 24.46 5.04 4.63
C PHE A 178 24.03 4.53 3.25
N ILE A 179 24.19 3.22 2.97
CA ILE A 179 23.74 2.62 1.71
C ILE A 179 22.21 2.70 1.58
N CYS A 180 21.45 2.50 2.67
CA CYS A 180 20.00 2.72 2.64
C CYS A 180 19.63 4.17 2.27
N VAL A 181 20.36 5.17 2.79
CA VAL A 181 20.12 6.58 2.45
C VAL A 181 20.39 6.83 0.96
N LEU A 182 21.51 6.31 0.43
CA LEU A 182 21.84 6.43 -0.99
C LEU A 182 20.80 5.72 -1.87
N ALA A 183 20.39 4.51 -1.51
CA ALA A 183 19.41 3.76 -2.29
C ALA A 183 18.03 4.45 -2.29
N ARG A 184 17.61 5.09 -1.18
CA ARG A 184 16.41 5.93 -1.15
C ARG A 184 16.54 7.18 -2.04
N LEU A 185 17.72 7.79 -2.08
CA LEU A 185 18.00 8.93 -2.95
C LEU A 185 17.96 8.54 -4.44
N ILE A 186 18.58 7.41 -4.79
CA ILE A 186 18.55 6.87 -6.15
C ILE A 186 17.10 6.57 -6.55
N LEU A 187 16.35 5.90 -5.68
CA LEU A 187 14.94 5.60 -5.92
C LEU A 187 14.12 6.87 -6.16
N LYS A 188 14.32 7.91 -5.33
CA LYS A 188 13.70 9.23 -5.52
C LYS A 188 14.03 9.81 -6.90
N ASN A 189 15.30 9.80 -7.29
CA ASN A 189 15.74 10.37 -8.55
C ASN A 189 15.17 9.62 -9.76
N VAL A 190 15.08 8.29 -9.69
CA VAL A 190 14.47 7.46 -10.74
C VAL A 190 12.98 7.81 -10.89
N ILE A 191 12.24 7.89 -9.79
CA ILE A 191 10.82 8.27 -9.79
C ILE A 191 10.63 9.69 -10.35
N LEU A 192 11.42 10.65 -9.88
CA LEU A 192 11.39 12.03 -10.37
C LEU A 192 11.66 12.11 -11.88
N ARG A 193 12.64 11.34 -12.36
CA ARG A 193 12.95 11.29 -13.79
C ARG A 193 11.81 10.67 -14.59
N ARG A 194 11.21 9.58 -14.10
CA ARG A 194 10.04 8.95 -14.72
C ARG A 194 8.84 9.90 -14.78
N ARG A 195 8.56 10.63 -13.69
CA ARG A 195 7.49 11.66 -13.65
C ARG A 195 7.76 12.79 -14.64
N HIS A 196 9.01 13.26 -14.72
CA HIS A 196 9.42 14.28 -15.68
C HIS A 196 9.21 13.81 -17.12
N ASP A 197 9.71 12.62 -17.45
CA ASP A 197 9.63 12.11 -18.82
C ASP A 197 8.17 11.84 -19.25
N ASN A 198 7.32 11.34 -18.33
CA ASN A 198 5.87 11.24 -18.55
C ASN A 198 5.20 12.60 -18.79
N LYS A 199 5.65 13.65 -18.10
CA LYS A 199 5.09 15.00 -18.27
C LYS A 199 5.49 15.60 -19.61
N GLU A 200 6.75 15.47 -20.01
CA GLU A 200 7.26 15.98 -21.29
C GLU A 200 6.56 15.32 -22.48
N HIS A 201 6.34 14.01 -22.42
CA HIS A 201 5.73 13.24 -23.51
C HIS A 201 4.20 13.14 -23.43
N LYS A 202 3.57 13.83 -22.46
CA LYS A 202 2.11 13.73 -22.23
C LYS A 202 1.29 14.03 -23.49
N ASN A 203 1.63 15.08 -24.23
CA ASN A 203 0.90 15.44 -25.45
C ASN A 203 1.04 14.37 -26.55
N LEU A 204 2.20 13.73 -26.63
CA LEU A 204 2.47 12.67 -27.60
C LEU A 204 1.71 11.40 -27.22
N THR A 205 1.71 11.01 -25.95
CA THR A 205 0.92 9.87 -25.44
C THR A 205 -0.59 10.11 -25.55
N ASP A 206 -1.06 11.33 -25.31
CA ASP A 206 -2.49 11.69 -25.44
C ASP A 206 -2.95 11.61 -26.90
N ARG A 207 -2.09 12.02 -27.86
CA ARG A 207 -2.35 11.84 -29.30
C ARG A 207 -2.37 10.36 -29.69
N GLN A 208 -1.42 9.58 -29.17
CA GLN A 208 -1.39 8.14 -29.42
C GLN A 208 -2.65 7.46 -28.89
N LEU A 209 -3.08 7.76 -27.66
CA LEU A 209 -4.28 7.16 -27.08
C LEU A 209 -5.54 7.48 -27.89
N LYS A 210 -5.66 8.72 -28.39
CA LYS A 210 -6.77 9.11 -29.28
C LYS A 210 -6.75 8.30 -30.59
N MET A 211 -5.57 8.12 -31.19
CA MET A 211 -5.41 7.31 -32.38
C MET A 211 -5.83 5.86 -32.13
N GLU A 212 -5.31 5.23 -31.06
CA GLU A 212 -5.66 3.85 -30.67
C GLU A 212 -7.16 3.68 -30.43
N THR A 213 -7.81 4.68 -29.84
CA THR A 213 -9.27 4.67 -29.63
C THR A 213 -10.03 4.68 -30.97
N ILE A 214 -9.59 5.47 -31.95
CA ILE A 214 -10.23 5.54 -33.27
C ILE A 214 -9.99 4.25 -34.04
N VAL A 215 -8.77 3.72 -34.00
CA VAL A 215 -8.41 2.43 -34.62
C VAL A 215 -9.28 1.31 -34.05
N ALA A 216 -9.43 1.23 -32.72
CA ALA A 216 -10.29 0.23 -32.09
C ALA A 216 -11.76 0.34 -32.52
N ASN A 217 -12.27 1.56 -32.71
CA ASN A 217 -13.63 1.76 -33.23
C ASN A 217 -13.78 1.27 -34.69
N ILE A 218 -12.78 1.54 -35.54
CA ILE A 218 -12.74 1.08 -36.94
C ILE A 218 -12.65 -0.45 -37.01
N GLU A 219 -11.84 -1.05 -36.14
CA GLU A 219 -11.73 -2.51 -36.02
C GLU A 219 -13.06 -3.17 -35.60
N SER A 220 -13.84 -2.50 -34.76
CA SER A 220 -15.14 -2.99 -34.30
C SER A 220 -16.29 -2.84 -35.30
N ASP A 221 -16.10 -2.08 -36.39
CA ASP A 221 -17.16 -1.87 -37.38
C ASP A 221 -17.31 -3.09 -38.30
N ALA A 222 -18.46 -3.76 -38.16
CA ALA A 222 -18.83 -4.95 -38.92
C ALA A 222 -19.26 -4.65 -40.38
N ASN A 223 -19.46 -3.38 -40.74
CA ASN A 223 -19.90 -2.98 -42.08
C ASN A 223 -18.74 -2.69 -43.04
N LEU A 224 -17.50 -2.65 -42.52
CA LEU A 224 -16.31 -2.42 -43.32
C LEU A 224 -15.71 -3.75 -43.80
N ASP A 225 -15.36 -3.79 -45.08
CA ASP A 225 -14.55 -4.88 -45.65
C ASP A 225 -13.11 -4.81 -45.11
N GLU A 226 -12.40 -5.94 -45.09
CA GLU A 226 -11.06 -6.06 -44.49
C GLU A 226 -10.04 -5.11 -45.12
N ASP A 227 -10.12 -4.91 -46.44
CA ASP A 227 -9.21 -4.04 -47.17
C ASP A 227 -9.52 -2.55 -46.91
N ALA A 228 -10.81 -2.20 -46.80
CA ALA A 228 -11.25 -0.86 -46.43
C ALA A 228 -10.85 -0.51 -44.99
N ARG A 229 -10.94 -1.49 -44.08
CA ARG A 229 -10.51 -1.35 -42.68
C ARG A 229 -9.02 -1.05 -42.58
N LYS A 230 -8.16 -1.82 -43.25
CA LYS A 230 -6.71 -1.60 -43.24
C LYS A 230 -6.33 -0.22 -43.81
N GLN A 231 -7.01 0.21 -44.87
CA GLN A 231 -6.73 1.50 -45.48
C GLN A 231 -7.13 2.66 -44.55
N GLN A 232 -8.31 2.59 -43.93
CA GLN A 232 -8.75 3.61 -42.96
C GLN A 232 -7.84 3.66 -41.72
N ILE A 233 -7.35 2.52 -41.24
CA ILE A 233 -6.40 2.47 -40.13
C ILE A 233 -5.09 3.17 -40.51
N ALA A 234 -4.54 2.87 -41.69
CA ALA A 234 -3.30 3.51 -42.16
C ALA A 234 -3.46 5.03 -42.31
N GLU A 235 -4.59 5.50 -42.83
CA GLU A 235 -4.89 6.94 -42.94
C GLU A 235 -4.98 7.62 -41.57
N VAL A 236 -5.64 6.97 -40.59
CA VAL A 236 -5.73 7.47 -39.22
C VAL A 236 -4.35 7.48 -38.55
N GLU A 237 -3.55 6.43 -38.71
CA GLU A 237 -2.21 6.39 -38.15
C GLU A 237 -1.32 7.53 -38.67
N ASP A 238 -1.32 7.76 -39.99
CA ASP A 238 -0.50 8.80 -40.62
C ASP A 238 -1.01 10.22 -40.30
N THR A 239 -2.31 10.37 -40.05
CA THR A 239 -2.90 11.66 -39.64
C THR A 239 -2.52 12.04 -38.21
N TYR A 240 -2.44 11.07 -37.30
CA TYR A 240 -2.24 11.34 -35.87
C TYR A 240 -0.77 11.26 -35.43
N LEU A 241 0.05 10.42 -36.08
CA LEU A 241 1.46 10.22 -35.75
C LEU A 241 2.34 10.18 -36.99
N THR A 242 3.31 11.09 -37.04
CA THR A 242 4.37 11.05 -38.05
C THR A 242 5.37 9.91 -37.76
N ALA A 243 6.19 9.53 -38.75
CA ALA A 243 7.26 8.55 -38.55
C ALA A 243 8.27 8.98 -37.47
N THR A 244 8.54 10.28 -37.33
CA THR A 244 9.40 10.82 -36.26
C THR A 244 8.73 10.70 -34.89
N ASP A 245 7.43 11.00 -34.79
CA ASP A 245 6.65 10.85 -33.56
C ASP A 245 6.64 9.37 -33.12
N LYS A 246 6.50 8.42 -34.06
CA LYS A 246 6.57 6.97 -33.78
C LYS A 246 7.94 6.58 -33.21
N GLN A 247 9.04 7.09 -33.77
CA GLN A 247 10.40 6.83 -33.27
C GLN A 247 10.65 7.44 -31.88
N GLU A 248 10.19 8.68 -31.65
CA GLU A 248 10.27 9.33 -30.34
C GLU A 248 9.49 8.55 -29.28
N LEU A 249 8.31 8.04 -29.65
CA LEU A 249 7.47 7.25 -28.76
C LEU A 249 8.12 5.92 -28.39
N GLU A 250 8.77 5.23 -29.34
CA GLU A 250 9.56 4.04 -29.05
C GLU A 250 10.77 4.32 -28.17
N HIS A 251 11.46 5.44 -28.38
CA HIS A 251 12.57 5.87 -27.52
C HIS A 251 12.07 6.16 -26.10
N PHE A 252 10.99 6.91 -25.96
CA PHE A 252 10.33 7.22 -24.70
C PHE A 252 9.92 5.93 -23.96
N ARG A 253 9.26 4.99 -24.64
CA ARG A 253 8.86 3.69 -24.06
C ARG A 253 10.03 2.89 -23.52
N ARG A 254 11.14 2.82 -24.28
CA ARG A 254 12.36 2.17 -23.83
C ARG A 254 12.96 2.86 -22.60
N GLY A 255 12.95 4.19 -22.58
CA GLY A 255 13.39 5.00 -21.44
C GLY A 255 12.56 4.72 -20.17
N ILE A 256 11.23 4.74 -20.28
CA ILE A 256 10.33 4.44 -19.17
C ILE A 256 10.51 3.01 -18.67
N ALA A 257 10.62 2.03 -19.57
CA ALA A 257 10.87 0.64 -19.19
C ALA A 257 12.20 0.47 -18.42
N ALA A 258 13.27 1.16 -18.85
CA ALA A 258 14.55 1.15 -18.15
C ALA A 258 14.47 1.80 -16.75
N LEU A 259 13.72 2.92 -16.63
CA LEU A 259 13.50 3.59 -15.34
C LEU A 259 12.69 2.71 -14.39
N LEU A 260 11.61 2.07 -14.86
CA LEU A 260 10.82 1.13 -14.07
C LEU A 260 11.63 -0.09 -13.62
N TYR A 261 12.50 -0.62 -14.48
CA TYR A 261 13.42 -1.69 -14.11
C TYR A 261 14.39 -1.24 -13.01
N ALA A 262 15.00 -0.05 -13.17
CA ALA A 262 15.90 0.52 -12.15
C ALA A 262 15.19 0.76 -10.82
N GLU A 263 13.94 1.23 -10.85
CA GLU A 263 13.08 1.41 -9.67
C GLU A 263 12.92 0.08 -8.90
N ALA A 264 12.56 -0.99 -9.63
CA ALA A 264 12.40 -2.33 -9.05
C ALA A 264 13.72 -2.91 -8.51
N ASP A 265 14.85 -2.66 -9.17
CA ASP A 265 16.15 -3.18 -8.74
C ASP A 265 16.65 -2.47 -7.46
N VAL A 266 16.51 -1.15 -7.40
CA VAL A 266 16.87 -0.34 -6.23
C VAL A 266 15.98 -0.69 -5.03
N ASP A 267 14.67 -0.88 -5.24
CA ASP A 267 13.77 -1.39 -4.20
C ASP A 267 14.21 -2.77 -3.66
N ARG A 268 14.69 -3.66 -4.54
CA ARG A 268 15.19 -4.99 -4.11
C ARG A 268 16.32 -4.84 -3.11
N SER A 269 17.27 -3.98 -3.45
CA SER A 269 18.44 -3.69 -2.62
C SER A 269 18.02 -3.05 -1.30
N LEU A 270 17.09 -2.08 -1.34
CA LEU A 270 16.52 -1.47 -0.13
C LEU A 270 15.86 -2.50 0.78
N PHE A 271 15.05 -3.40 0.24
CA PHE A 271 14.38 -4.43 1.02
C PHE A 271 15.37 -5.33 1.78
N ILE A 272 16.44 -5.78 1.12
CA ILE A 272 17.46 -6.63 1.75
C ILE A 272 18.18 -5.86 2.86
N LEU A 273 18.53 -4.60 2.62
CA LEU A 273 19.22 -3.76 3.59
C LEU A 273 18.33 -3.45 4.79
N ASP A 274 17.06 -3.12 4.58
CA ASP A 274 16.07 -2.89 5.64
C ASP A 274 15.87 -4.18 6.48
N CYS A 275 15.77 -5.35 5.85
CA CYS A 275 15.68 -6.64 6.55
C CYS A 275 16.91 -6.91 7.43
N TYR A 276 18.11 -6.63 6.91
CA TYR A 276 19.34 -6.78 7.67
C TYR A 276 19.40 -5.82 8.87
N LEU A 277 19.02 -4.55 8.67
CA LEU A 277 18.96 -3.57 9.76
C LEU A 277 17.95 -3.97 10.83
N ASP A 278 16.77 -4.43 10.44
CA ASP A 278 15.74 -4.93 11.36
C ASP A 278 16.24 -6.14 12.16
N PHE A 279 16.89 -7.09 11.49
CA PHE A 279 17.49 -8.24 12.16
C PHE A 279 18.59 -7.85 13.14
N ALA A 280 19.51 -6.97 12.73
CA ALA A 280 20.59 -6.47 13.57
C ALA A 280 20.06 -5.75 14.81
N ASN A 281 19.04 -4.90 14.63
CA ASN A 281 18.38 -4.17 15.71
C ASN A 281 17.68 -5.12 16.69
N ARG A 282 16.97 -6.14 16.21
CA ARG A 282 16.36 -7.16 17.08
C ARG A 282 17.40 -7.90 17.91
N LYS A 283 18.53 -8.27 17.30
CA LYS A 283 19.64 -8.94 18.00
C LYS A 283 20.21 -8.06 19.12
N ILE A 284 20.40 -6.77 18.86
CA ILE A 284 20.87 -5.79 19.87
C ILE A 284 19.85 -5.63 20.99
N ARG A 285 18.55 -5.48 20.67
CA ARG A 285 17.48 -5.38 21.69
C ARG A 285 17.44 -6.61 22.59
N ILE A 286 17.51 -7.81 22.02
CA ILE A 286 17.54 -9.06 22.79
C ILE A 286 18.80 -9.12 23.67
N ALA A 287 19.96 -8.70 23.16
CA ALA A 287 21.20 -8.64 23.94
C ALA A 287 21.12 -7.63 25.10
N HIS A 288 20.51 -6.45 24.89
CA HIS A 288 20.27 -5.46 25.95
C HIS A 288 19.27 -5.96 27.00
N LEU A 289 18.18 -6.61 26.58
CA LEU A 289 17.21 -7.23 27.49
C LEU A 289 17.85 -8.36 28.32
N ALA A 290 18.74 -9.15 27.71
CA ALA A 290 19.51 -10.18 28.40
C ALA A 290 20.57 -9.61 29.37
N ALA A 291 21.16 -8.46 29.04
CA ALA A 291 22.12 -7.76 29.90
C ALA A 291 21.45 -6.97 31.06
N GLY A 292 20.14 -6.69 30.95
CA GLY A 292 19.35 -5.94 31.92
C GLY A 292 18.84 -6.72 33.15
N HIS A 293 19.31 -7.95 33.40
CA HIS A 293 19.06 -8.68 34.65
C HIS A 293 20.33 -8.75 35.52
N PRO A 294 20.64 -7.75 36.35
CA PRO A 294 21.45 -7.98 37.53
C PRO A 294 20.57 -8.71 38.57
N ARG A 295 21.01 -9.91 38.95
CA ARG A 295 20.56 -10.70 40.10
C ARG A 295 19.73 -9.88 41.11
N ALA A 296 18.41 -10.03 41.07
CA ALA A 296 17.56 -9.59 42.16
C ALA A 296 17.94 -10.42 43.39
N ASN A 297 18.53 -9.72 44.36
CA ASN A 297 18.98 -10.24 45.63
C ASN A 297 17.91 -11.13 46.29
N LEU A 298 18.38 -12.23 46.87
CA LEU A 298 17.68 -12.96 47.92
C LEU A 298 17.12 -11.96 48.96
N ARG A 299 15.80 -11.88 49.07
CA ARG A 299 15.15 -11.56 50.33
C ARG A 299 14.18 -12.67 50.68
N ARG A 300 14.46 -13.28 51.82
CA ARG A 300 13.64 -14.27 52.53
C ARG A 300 12.24 -13.70 52.80
N GLY A 301 11.24 -14.56 52.62
CA GLY A 301 10.02 -14.59 53.43
C GLY A 301 8.84 -13.77 52.93
N GLN A 302 7.93 -14.42 52.18
CA GLN A 302 6.48 -14.46 52.44
C GLN A 302 5.75 -15.36 51.41
N PRO A 303 4.60 -15.94 51.75
CA PRO A 303 4.04 -17.12 51.08
C PRO A 303 3.24 -16.76 49.82
N ALA A 304 3.12 -17.74 48.92
CA ALA A 304 2.37 -17.69 47.67
C ALA A 304 0.87 -17.45 47.90
N PRO A 305 0.16 -16.71 47.02
CA PRO A 305 -1.28 -16.77 46.93
C PRO A 305 -1.71 -17.79 45.87
N ASP A 306 -2.83 -18.42 46.18
CA ASP A 306 -3.39 -19.62 45.58
C ASP A 306 -3.85 -19.46 44.13
N ALA A 307 -3.78 -20.59 43.42
CA ALA A 307 -4.35 -20.80 42.10
C ALA A 307 -5.86 -21.12 42.22
N SER A 308 -6.72 -20.12 42.08
CA SER A 308 -8.10 -20.29 41.62
C SER A 308 -8.64 -18.98 41.07
N ASP A 309 -8.89 -18.96 39.76
CA ASP A 309 -10.03 -18.31 39.08
C ASP A 309 -9.67 -18.01 37.63
N ALA A 310 -9.64 -19.09 36.85
CA ALA A 310 -9.89 -19.05 35.44
C ALA A 310 -11.37 -19.37 35.23
N ALA A 311 -12.21 -18.35 35.00
CA ALA A 311 -13.50 -18.51 34.32
C ALA A 311 -14.07 -17.16 33.88
N ASP A 312 -14.50 -17.14 32.62
CA ASP A 312 -15.62 -16.37 32.09
C ASP A 312 -15.54 -14.83 32.01
N THR A 313 -15.18 -14.35 30.82
CA THR A 313 -16.08 -13.44 30.08
C THR A 313 -15.86 -13.63 28.57
N LEU A 314 -16.65 -14.51 27.96
CA LEU A 314 -16.74 -14.71 26.53
C LEU A 314 -17.71 -13.65 25.97
N GLN A 315 -17.20 -12.49 25.55
CA GLN A 315 -17.98 -11.57 24.71
C GLN A 315 -17.79 -11.92 23.24
N MET A 316 -18.85 -12.50 22.66
CA MET A 316 -19.09 -12.61 21.23
C MET A 316 -19.12 -11.22 20.61
N VAL A 317 -18.05 -10.84 19.90
CA VAL A 317 -18.04 -9.68 19.01
C VAL A 317 -17.95 -10.19 17.57
N THR A 318 -19.10 -10.23 16.91
CA THR A 318 -19.19 -10.35 15.45
C THR A 318 -18.59 -9.09 14.83
N THR A 319 -17.41 -9.19 14.22
CA THR A 319 -16.82 -8.08 13.45
C THR A 319 -16.31 -8.58 12.12
N GLU A 320 -16.90 -8.02 11.05
CA GLU A 320 -16.42 -8.10 9.68
C GLU A 320 -15.01 -7.49 9.62
N GLY A 321 -13.99 -8.31 9.37
CA GLY A 321 -12.60 -7.88 9.41
C GLY A 321 -12.11 -7.41 8.03
N CYS A 322 -11.46 -6.25 7.98
CA CYS A 322 -10.73 -5.76 6.80
C CYS A 322 -9.42 -6.53 6.58
N LEU A 323 -8.96 -6.57 5.34
CA LEU A 323 -7.79 -7.32 4.88
C LEU A 323 -6.71 -6.39 4.31
N VAL A 324 -5.44 -6.78 4.47
CA VAL A 324 -4.26 -6.11 3.88
C VAL A 324 -3.22 -7.15 3.45
N VAL A 325 -2.36 -6.80 2.48
CA VAL A 325 -1.24 -7.64 2.02
C VAL A 325 -0.16 -7.70 3.09
N GLY A 326 0.15 -8.91 3.58
CA GLY A 326 1.00 -9.12 4.74
C GLY A 326 2.50 -9.21 4.42
N ALA A 327 3.35 -8.72 5.31
CA ALA A 327 4.75 -9.15 5.43
C ALA A 327 4.84 -10.18 6.57
N PRO A 328 5.69 -11.21 6.47
CA PRO A 328 5.74 -12.28 7.46
C PRO A 328 6.36 -11.75 8.77
N SER A 329 5.51 -11.50 9.77
CA SER A 329 5.94 -11.28 11.15
C SER A 329 5.17 -12.19 12.10
N SER A 330 5.77 -13.35 12.38
CA SER A 330 5.49 -14.32 13.45
C SER A 330 4.13 -15.07 13.45
N PRO A 331 4.09 -16.31 13.98
CA PRO A 331 3.02 -17.26 13.72
C PRO A 331 1.98 -17.26 14.84
N SER A 332 0.77 -16.77 14.55
CA SER A 332 -0.47 -16.97 15.31
C SER A 332 -1.56 -16.18 14.57
N ILE A 333 -2.51 -16.77 13.83
CA ILE A 333 -3.81 -17.22 14.36
C ILE A 333 -4.56 -17.89 13.19
N ARG A 334 -5.03 -19.13 13.39
CA ARG A 334 -5.97 -19.85 12.52
C ARG A 334 -7.41 -19.43 12.82
N ARG A 335 -8.14 -18.97 11.80
CA ARG A 335 -9.57 -19.24 11.46
C ARG A 335 -10.05 -18.13 10.51
N VAL A 336 -10.17 -18.45 9.22
CA VAL A 336 -10.50 -17.44 8.18
C VAL A 336 -11.84 -17.70 7.47
N ILE A 337 -12.45 -18.89 7.51
CA ILE A 337 -13.37 -19.25 6.39
C ILE A 337 -14.86 -19.39 6.75
N ASP A 338 -15.30 -19.25 8.01
CA ASP A 338 -16.67 -19.64 8.36
C ASP A 338 -17.77 -18.54 8.27
N THR A 339 -17.47 -17.30 7.86
CA THR A 339 -18.46 -16.21 7.94
C THR A 339 -18.84 -15.51 6.64
N CYS A 340 -18.45 -16.01 5.46
CA CYS A 340 -18.85 -15.42 4.18
C CYS A 340 -19.90 -16.28 3.47
N SER A 341 -21.16 -16.10 3.85
CA SER A 341 -22.35 -16.52 3.11
C SER A 341 -23.21 -15.29 2.81
N PRO A 342 -23.74 -15.11 1.59
CA PRO A 342 -24.65 -14.01 1.29
C PRO A 342 -25.98 -14.25 2.00
N SER A 343 -26.42 -13.33 2.85
CA SER A 343 -27.75 -13.40 3.47
C SER A 343 -28.82 -13.16 2.40
N THR A 344 -29.52 -14.21 1.99
CA THR A 344 -30.76 -14.08 1.24
C THR A 344 -31.87 -13.58 2.19
N ARG A 345 -32.41 -12.39 1.91
CA ARG A 345 -33.61 -11.85 2.55
C ARG A 345 -34.83 -12.69 2.17
N GLY A 346 -35.68 -13.00 3.14
CA GLY A 346 -37.03 -13.53 2.89
C GLY A 346 -37.79 -13.85 4.17
N ARG A 347 -38.34 -12.83 4.85
CA ARG A 347 -39.34 -13.04 5.90
C ARG A 347 -40.73 -12.89 5.26
N VAL A 348 -41.31 -14.03 4.92
CA VAL A 348 -42.74 -14.18 4.62
C VAL A 348 -43.45 -14.26 5.97
N ASP A 349 -44.14 -13.19 6.37
CA ASP A 349 -45.09 -13.25 7.47
C ASP A 349 -46.38 -13.93 6.97
N THR A 350 -46.57 -15.16 7.43
CA THR A 350 -47.89 -15.81 7.48
C THR A 350 -48.14 -16.21 8.92
N ARG A 351 -49.24 -15.73 9.50
CA ARG A 351 -50.22 -16.52 10.25
C ARG A 351 -51.27 -15.64 10.93
N VAL A 352 -52.52 -15.92 10.52
CA VAL A 352 -53.81 -15.95 11.24
C VAL A 352 -54.29 -14.65 11.88
#